data_AF-A0A327WXP8-F1
#
_entry.id   AF-A0A327WXP8-F1
#
_cell.length_a   1.000
_cell.length_b   1.000
_cell.length_c   1.000
_cell.angle_alpha   90.00
_cell.angle_beta   90.00
_cell.angle_gamma   90.00
#
_symmetry.space_group_name_H-M   'P 1'
#
loop_
_entity.id
_entity.type
_entity.pdbx_description
1 polymer ?
#
loop_
_entity_poly.entity_id
_entity_poly.type
_entity_poly.pdbx_seq_one_letter_code
_entity_poly.pdbx_strand_id
1 'polypeptide(L)'
;MRYLKLRAIVMFYRTFWVASNAVTVGLIVVSLEKIVRYFPLFFVYFWWFKLLSEGAVWYLVRQNYRAQFWFYHNLGLSETVLFGGAFLLDLLIALLLILVTYHLLLVL
;
A
#
# COMPACT_ATOMS: atom_id res chain seq x y z
N MET A 1 -21.11 -13.75 5.43
CA MET A 1 -20.40 -12.68 6.18
C MET A 1 -18.95 -12.44 5.75
N ARG A 2 -18.11 -13.47 5.51
CA ARG A 2 -16.68 -13.29 5.16
C ARG A 2 -16.42 -12.44 3.90
N TYR A 3 -17.26 -12.58 2.87
CA TYR A 3 -17.17 -11.77 1.64
C TYR A 3 -17.47 -10.28 1.86
N LEU A 4 -18.36 -9.94 2.80
CA LEU A 4 -18.68 -8.55 3.13
C LEU A 4 -17.47 -7.86 3.78
N LYS A 5 -16.76 -8.57 4.66
CA LYS A 5 -15.55 -8.05 5.32
C LYS A 5 -14.42 -7.78 4.32
N LEU A 6 -14.20 -8.69 3.37
CA LEU A 6 -13.22 -8.48 2.29
C LEU A 6 -13.58 -7.28 1.40
N ARG A 7 -14.86 -7.17 1.00
CA ARG A 7 -15.34 -6.00 0.23
C ARG A 7 -15.15 -4.69 0.99
N ALA A 8 -15.40 -4.69 2.29
CA ALA A 8 -15.20 -3.50 3.13
C ALA A 8 -13.72 -3.07 3.17
N ILE A 9 -12.79 -4.01 3.27
CA ILE A 9 -11.33 -3.74 3.21
C ILE A 9 -10.95 -3.14 1.85
N VAL A 10 -11.44 -3.73 0.75
CA VAL A 10 -11.19 -3.20 -0.61
C VAL A 10 -11.76 -1.80 -0.78
N MET A 11 -12.97 -1.56 -0.26
CA MET A 11 -13.61 -0.24 -0.31
C MET A 11 -12.84 0.79 0.51
N PHE A 12 -12.31 0.40 1.67
CA PHE A 12 -11.47 1.25 2.50
C PHE A 12 -10.13 1.56 1.82
N TYR A 13 -9.48 0.56 1.21
CA TYR A 13 -8.26 0.75 0.43
C TYR A 13 -8.45 1.75 -0.73
N ARG A 14 -9.63 1.74 -1.36
CA ARG A 14 -9.98 2.69 -2.43
C ARG A 14 -9.94 4.17 -2.00
N THR A 15 -9.97 4.47 -0.71
CA THR A 15 -9.86 5.85 -0.22
C THR A 15 -8.46 6.44 -0.46
N PHE A 16 -7.41 5.62 -0.44
CA PHE A 16 -6.02 6.09 -0.49
C PHE A 16 -5.12 5.38 -1.51
N TRP A 17 -5.63 4.35 -2.21
CA TRP A 17 -4.83 3.55 -3.16
C TRP A 17 -4.10 4.40 -4.20
N VAL A 18 -4.71 5.46 -4.76
CA VAL A 18 -4.04 6.32 -5.75
C VAL A 18 -2.80 6.96 -5.16
N ALA A 19 -2.93 7.56 -3.98
CA ALA A 19 -1.82 8.23 -3.31
C ALA A 19 -0.72 7.24 -2.93
N SER A 20 -1.08 6.09 -2.35
CA SER A 20 -0.07 5.10 -1.94
C SER A 20 0.65 4.45 -3.13
N ASN A 21 -0.06 4.16 -4.23
CA ASN A 21 0.56 3.63 -5.44
C ASN A 21 1.39 4.69 -6.19
N ALA A 22 1.00 5.96 -6.16
CA ALA A 22 1.81 7.04 -6.71
C ALA A 22 3.18 7.14 -6.00
N VAL A 23 3.21 6.97 -4.68
CA VAL A 23 4.46 6.87 -3.92
C VAL A 23 5.29 5.67 -4.38
N THR A 24 4.68 4.48 -4.49
CA THR A 24 5.35 3.28 -4.98
C THR A 24 5.98 3.50 -6.36
N VAL A 25 5.21 4.01 -7.32
CA VAL A 25 5.67 4.27 -8.68
C VAL A 25 6.77 5.34 -8.69
N GLY A 26 6.61 6.42 -7.91
CA GLY A 26 7.62 7.46 -7.77
C GLY A 26 8.95 6.90 -7.28
N LEU A 27 8.94 6.05 -6.25
CA LEU A 27 10.14 5.39 -5.73
C LEU A 27 10.80 4.47 -6.76
N ILE A 28 10.01 3.73 -7.54
CA ILE A 28 10.51 2.86 -8.60
C ILE A 28 11.22 3.71 -9.68
N VAL A 29 10.56 4.77 -10.15
CA VAL A 29 11.08 5.65 -11.21
C VAL A 29 12.40 6.31 -10.80
N VAL A 30 12.51 6.82 -9.58
CA VAL A 30 13.77 7.44 -9.10
C VAL A 30 14.87 6.43 -8.79
N SER A 31 14.56 5.12 -8.82
CA SER A 31 15.46 4.04 -8.41
C SER A 31 15.74 3.01 -9.51
N LEU A 32 15.39 3.26 -10.77
CA LEU A 32 15.53 2.28 -11.87
C LEU A 32 16.94 1.67 -11.95
N GLU A 33 17.99 2.48 -11.90
CA GLU A 33 19.38 1.98 -11.93
C GLU A 33 19.72 1.12 -10.70
N LYS A 34 19.22 1.52 -9.52
CA LYS A 34 19.45 0.81 -8.26
C LYS A 34 18.70 -0.52 -8.23
N ILE A 35 17.53 -0.61 -8.85
CA ILE A 35 16.74 -1.84 -8.99
C ILE A 35 17.56 -2.91 -9.71
N VAL A 36 18.30 -2.55 -10.76
CA VAL A 36 19.11 -3.52 -11.53
C VAL A 36 20.42 -3.84 -10.82
N ARG A 37 21.17 -2.83 -10.39
CA ARG A 37 22.55 -3.02 -9.90
C ARG A 37 22.64 -3.40 -8.43
N TYR A 38 21.64 -3.00 -7.63
CA TYR A 38 21.67 -3.09 -6.17
C TYR A 38 20.30 -3.47 -5.60
N PHE A 39 19.63 -4.46 -6.20
CA PHE A 39 18.27 -4.86 -5.83
C PHE A 39 18.06 -5.08 -4.32
N PRO A 40 18.93 -5.80 -3.57
CA PRO A 40 18.73 -6.00 -2.14
C PRO A 40 18.72 -4.69 -1.35
N LEU A 41 19.62 -3.76 -1.71
CA LEU A 41 19.73 -2.46 -1.04
C LEU A 41 18.53 -1.56 -1.39
N PHE A 42 18.12 -1.54 -2.67
CA PHE A 42 16.89 -0.89 -3.10
C PHE A 42 15.69 -1.41 -2.31
N PHE A 43 15.56 -2.72 -2.17
CA PHE A 43 14.45 -3.36 -1.47
C PHE A 43 14.35 -2.92 -0.02
N VAL A 44 15.48 -2.86 0.71
CA VAL A 44 15.51 -2.36 2.09
C VAL A 44 15.06 -0.90 2.18
N TYR A 45 15.57 -0.01 1.32
CA TYR A 45 15.16 1.40 1.32
C TYR A 45 13.69 1.57 0.94
N PHE A 46 13.23 0.81 -0.06
CA PHE A 46 11.85 0.79 -0.48
C PHE A 46 10.94 0.42 0.69
N TRP A 47 11.27 -0.64 1.44
CA TRP A 47 10.49 -1.08 2.60
C TRP A 47 10.36 -0.02 3.67
N TRP A 48 11.45 0.62 4.04
CA TRP A 48 11.41 1.69 5.04
C TRP A 48 10.55 2.86 4.58
N PHE A 49 10.74 3.32 3.34
CA PHE A 49 9.93 4.41 2.81
C PHE A 49 8.46 4.02 2.72
N LYS A 50 8.16 2.79 2.32
CA LYS A 50 6.80 2.29 2.19
C LYS A 50 6.09 2.24 3.54
N LEU A 51 6.74 1.69 4.56
CA LEU A 51 6.22 1.67 5.93
C LEU A 51 5.95 3.08 6.48
N LEU A 52 6.89 4.02 6.26
CA LEU A 52 6.70 5.42 6.67
C LEU A 52 5.52 6.07 5.93
N SER A 53 5.40 5.84 4.63
CA SER A 53 4.30 6.39 3.82
C SER A 53 2.95 5.85 4.27
N GLU A 54 2.86 4.56 4.60
CA GLU A 54 1.64 3.93 5.11
C GLU A 54 1.27 4.43 6.51
N GLY A 55 2.27 4.68 7.37
CA GLY A 55 2.05 5.36 8.64
C GLY A 55 1.46 6.78 8.48
N ALA A 56 1.96 7.54 7.50
CA ALA A 56 1.43 8.86 7.18
C ALA A 56 0.00 8.77 6.61
N VAL A 57 -0.26 7.83 5.69
CA VAL A 57 -1.59 7.55 5.14
C VAL A 57 -2.56 7.19 6.27
N TRP A 58 -2.17 6.32 7.19
CA TRP A 58 -2.99 5.95 8.34
C TRP A 58 -3.41 7.18 9.15
N TYR A 59 -2.44 8.02 9.50
CA TYR A 59 -2.70 9.23 10.26
C TYR A 59 -3.67 10.17 9.52
N LEU A 60 -3.40 10.45 8.24
CA LEU A 60 -4.24 11.33 7.43
C LEU A 60 -5.66 10.78 7.25
N VAL A 61 -5.80 9.47 7.00
CA VAL A 61 -7.10 8.83 6.85
C VAL A 61 -7.88 8.89 8.16
N ARG A 62 -7.21 8.64 9.30
CA ARG A 62 -7.83 8.72 10.62
C ARG A 62 -8.27 10.13 10.98
N GLN A 63 -7.57 11.17 10.52
CA GLN A 63 -8.00 12.55 10.74
C GLN A 63 -9.18 12.94 9.84
N ASN A 64 -9.10 12.65 8.53
CA ASN A 64 -10.04 13.16 7.53
C ASN A 64 -11.33 12.33 7.41
N TYR A 65 -11.29 11.04 7.75
CA TYR A 65 -12.39 10.10 7.48
C TYR A 65 -12.97 9.47 8.76
N ARG A 66 -12.87 10.15 9.92
CA ARG A 66 -13.43 9.68 11.20
C ARG A 66 -14.87 9.19 11.10
N ALA A 67 -15.71 9.92 10.36
CA ALA A 67 -17.12 9.57 10.17
C ALA A 67 -17.32 8.21 9.47
N GLN A 68 -16.43 7.84 8.54
CA GLN A 68 -16.52 6.61 7.77
C GLN A 68 -16.17 5.37 8.60
N PHE A 69 -15.35 5.52 9.66
CA PHE A 69 -15.01 4.41 10.56
C PHE A 69 -16.23 3.88 11.31
N TRP A 70 -17.25 4.71 11.59
CA TRP A 70 -18.51 4.26 12.19
C TRP A 70 -19.26 3.25 11.31
N PHE A 71 -19.25 3.45 9.98
CA PHE A 71 -19.86 2.51 9.04
C PHE A 71 -19.21 1.12 9.15
N TYR A 72 -17.88 1.07 9.17
CA TYR A 72 -17.16 -0.19 9.26
C TYR A 72 -17.23 -0.83 10.65
N HIS A 73 -17.31 -0.01 11.70
CA HIS A 73 -17.54 -0.50 13.06
C HIS A 73 -18.89 -1.23 13.16
N ASN A 74 -19.95 -0.69 12.55
CA ASN A 74 -21.26 -1.35 12.47
C ASN A 74 -21.23 -2.66 11.67
N LEU A 75 -20.24 -2.84 10.79
CA LEU A 75 -19.98 -4.11 10.09
C LEU A 75 -19.13 -5.11 10.92
N GLY A 76 -18.78 -4.76 12.16
CA GLY A 76 -17.97 -5.59 13.05
C GLY A 76 -16.50 -5.65 12.65
N LEU A 77 -15.98 -4.57 12.06
CA LEU A 77 -14.56 -4.42 11.71
C LEU A 77 -13.92 -3.33 12.57
N SER A 78 -12.79 -3.65 13.19
CA SER A 78 -11.98 -2.67 13.89
C SER A 78 -11.11 -1.87 12.91
N GLU A 79 -10.70 -0.67 13.32
CA GLU A 79 -9.77 0.17 12.55
C GLU A 79 -8.48 -0.58 12.19
N THR A 80 -7.94 -1.38 13.12
CA THR A 80 -6.73 -2.19 12.92
C THR A 80 -6.91 -3.25 11.83
N VAL A 81 -8.07 -3.91 11.77
CA VAL A 81 -8.34 -4.94 10.74
C VAL A 81 -8.51 -4.29 9.36
N LEU A 82 -9.19 -3.15 9.29
CA LEU A 82 -9.31 -2.39 8.04
C LEU A 82 -7.96 -1.92 7.53
N PHE A 83 -7.20 -1.27 8.41
CA PHE A 83 -5.91 -0.71 8.04
C PHE A 83 -4.91 -1.81 7.70
N GLY A 84 -4.78 -2.84 8.55
CA GLY A 84 -3.91 -3.98 8.29
C GLY A 84 -4.29 -4.72 7.00
N GLY A 85 -5.58 -4.90 6.73
CA GLY A 85 -6.06 -5.52 5.50
C GLY A 85 -5.74 -4.68 4.25
N ALA A 86 -5.96 -3.37 4.30
CA ALA A 86 -5.66 -2.48 3.19
C ALA A 86 -4.16 -2.31 2.96
N PHE A 87 -3.37 -2.25 4.04
CA PHE A 87 -1.91 -2.28 4.00
C PHE A 87 -1.38 -3.55 3.33
N LEU A 88 -1.93 -4.73 3.66
CA LEU A 88 -1.53 -5.98 2.99
C LEU A 88 -1.87 -5.98 1.49
N LEU A 89 -3.02 -5.43 1.11
CA LEU A 89 -3.37 -5.28 -0.31
C LEU A 89 -2.40 -4.34 -1.03
N ASP A 90 -2.09 -3.21 -0.40
CA ASP A 90 -1.16 -2.23 -0.95
C ASP A 90 0.25 -2.81 -1.10
N LEU A 91 0.75 -3.51 -0.09
CA LEU A 91 2.03 -4.23 -0.14
C LEU A 91 2.08 -5.25 -1.26
N LEU A 92 1.00 -6.01 -1.47
CA LEU A 92 0.94 -6.99 -2.54
C LEU A 92 1.04 -6.32 -3.92
N ILE A 93 0.36 -5.19 -4.11
CA ILE A 93 0.45 -4.40 -5.34
C ILE A 93 1.85 -3.83 -5.51
N ALA A 94 2.45 -3.30 -4.44
CA ALA A 94 3.80 -2.76 -4.46
C ALA A 94 4.85 -3.82 -4.84
N LEU A 95 4.77 -5.01 -4.25
CA LEU A 95 5.66 -6.14 -4.58
C LEU A 95 5.49 -6.57 -6.04
N LEU A 96 4.24 -6.66 -6.54
CA LEU A 96 3.98 -6.98 -7.94
C LEU A 96 4.60 -5.94 -8.87
N LEU A 97 4.43 -4.64 -8.59
CA LEU A 97 5.02 -3.57 -9.38
C LEU A 97 6.56 -3.62 -9.41
N ILE A 98 7.19 -3.87 -8.26
CA ILE A 98 8.65 -4.01 -8.17
C ILE A 98 9.14 -5.21 -8.98
N LEU A 99 8.52 -6.38 -8.80
CA LEU A 99 8.92 -7.61 -9.49
C LEU A 99 8.76 -7.49 -11.00
N VAL A 100 7.61 -6.95 -11.46
CA VAL A 100 7.37 -6.69 -12.87
C VAL A 100 8.40 -5.71 -13.42
N THR A 101 8.69 -4.61 -12.71
CA THR A 101 9.70 -3.65 -13.15
C THR A 101 11.09 -4.26 -13.22
N TYR A 102 11.49 -5.03 -12.21
CA TYR A 102 12.77 -5.72 -12.18
C TYR A 102 12.92 -6.67 -13.37
N HIS A 103 11.91 -7.50 -13.63
CA HIS A 103 11.92 -8.41 -14.77
C HIS A 103 11.96 -7.66 -16.11
N LEU A 104 11.19 -6.57 -16.27
CA LEU A 104 11.22 -5.76 -17.49
C LEU A 104 12.60 -5.14 -17.73
N LEU A 105 13.25 -4.63 -16.68
CA LEU A 105 14.59 -4.02 -16.78
C LEU A 105 15.72 -5.03 -17.05
N LEU A 106 15.50 -6.32 -16.80
CA LEU A 106 16.46 -7.38 -17.15
C LEU A 106 16.32 -7.86 -18.59
N VAL A 107 15.15 -7.65 -19.20
CA VAL A 107 14.85 -8.08 -20.58
C VAL A 107 15.16 -6.98 -21.60
N LEU A 108 15.04 -5.71 -21.21
CA LEU A 108 15.37 -4.52 -22.00
C LEU A 108 16.87 -4.20 -21.95
#